data_AF-A0A7Y5VG81-F1
#
_entry.id   AF-A0A7Y5VG81-F1
#
_cell.length_a   1.000
_cell.length_b   1.000
_cell.length_c   1.000
_cell.angle_alpha   90.00
_cell.angle_beta   90.00
_cell.angle_gamma   90.00
#
_symmetry.space_group_name_H-M   'P 1'
#
loop_
_entity.id
_entity.type
_entity.pdbx_description
1 polymer ?
#
loop_
_entity_poly.entity_id
_entity_poly.type
_entity_poly.pdbx_seq_one_letter_code
_entity_poly.pdbx_strand_id
1 'polypeptide(L)'
;RAIQVRLAQQRTIEMSYNYIACASRGILLLHNDPAALISLHHNTVHAGSASPLSKAVGIMVSEQGIAQNQATIGPRNIVQTYGYDMGIYLGSANGYVVSDNEITLNHSTSSLYGIAARDALNSTIELSYLEGAATSSGTGIDVLSSTGMAYSCNTLHNLQTGMHLNGTCTDTDIRGNTFEPPFADGLHYGSLLDINAQLYRGNQWLSGTYSGAAVRNDIENSPDVLDNLDIRRHEVHDDQGAYYPPSFAFPNLPSPIGAFIAAWFPVNPSGNPWDCEDQLVGDEREKIRGIDTLVALGTAPTGDYEEARRWGARQQLYRKVALQGGETDTLVVDSFYVSQSDSLLGLLYEIEVGKKHLFEQSPAEQQEVVALSHDRDSLVQRLAALDSMLIVAEEDVWALRDTLLEKAGFLFQDMDSLDQLIKAEIYAAAENLADDNDALESAKGYAQNELDVNARYLSTLASGMDTFSSVQLSALGSIAEQCTYSGGRLVYKARHLLHLPYPDSLRVDPGCYQALAEAEASNIVPNQKTRKTEETSTISVAWIVYPNPARNVLQVDITNSTPVTIALLDMYGRVLLSQHAGEAPLGQNLTIDISSLNNGIYLLELSGMSINRQVVRIVIMK
;
A
#
# COMPACT_ATOMS: atom_id res chain seq x y z
N ARG A 1 13.33 6.09 -12.27
CA ARG A 1 13.40 5.00 -11.27
C ARG A 1 14.85 4.57 -11.14
N ALA A 2 15.30 4.13 -9.96
CA ALA A 2 16.67 3.62 -9.80
C ALA A 2 16.73 2.09 -9.79
N ILE A 3 16.14 1.45 -8.78
CA ILE A 3 16.17 -0.02 -8.63
C ILE A 3 14.73 -0.54 -8.53
N GLN A 4 14.40 -1.58 -9.29
CA GLN A 4 13.09 -2.22 -9.26
C GLN A 4 13.28 -3.74 -9.25
N VAL A 5 12.70 -4.39 -8.25
CA VAL A 5 12.62 -5.86 -8.13
C VAL A 5 11.15 -6.26 -8.07
N ARG A 6 10.79 -7.26 -8.87
CA ARG A 6 9.42 -7.74 -8.97
C ARG A 6 9.37 -9.26 -9.12
N LEU A 7 8.27 -9.87 -8.65
CA LEU A 7 7.99 -11.30 -8.85
C LEU A 7 9.13 -12.21 -8.39
N ALA A 8 9.71 -11.88 -7.23
CA ALA A 8 10.85 -12.60 -6.64
C ALA A 8 10.42 -13.56 -5.50
N GLN A 9 9.25 -14.18 -5.61
CA GLN A 9 8.78 -15.20 -4.66
C GLN A 9 9.84 -16.29 -4.49
N GLN A 10 10.04 -16.74 -3.24
CA GLN A 10 11.05 -17.73 -2.84
C GLN A 10 12.51 -17.34 -3.17
N ARG A 11 12.79 -16.10 -3.58
CA ARG A 11 14.15 -15.61 -3.84
C ARG A 11 14.66 -14.75 -2.68
N THR A 12 15.98 -14.62 -2.60
CA THR A 12 16.66 -13.67 -1.72
C THR A 12 16.88 -12.34 -2.45
N ILE A 13 16.48 -11.25 -1.81
CA ILE A 13 16.73 -9.88 -2.25
C ILE A 13 17.59 -9.20 -1.19
N GLU A 14 18.85 -8.93 -1.53
CA GLU A 14 19.75 -8.18 -0.65
C GLU A 14 20.24 -6.93 -1.39
N MET A 15 20.08 -5.76 -0.76
CA MET A 15 20.64 -4.52 -1.25
C MET A 15 21.27 -3.76 -0.10
N SER A 16 22.58 -3.54 -0.18
CA SER A 16 23.31 -2.85 0.87
C SER A 16 24.41 -1.95 0.35
N TYR A 17 24.70 -0.90 1.13
CA TYR A 17 25.78 0.06 0.86
C TYR A 17 25.68 0.78 -0.50
N ASN A 18 24.46 0.99 -1.00
CA ASN A 18 24.24 1.71 -2.26
C ASN A 18 24.03 3.21 -2.03
N TYR A 19 24.48 4.03 -2.98
CA TYR A 19 24.07 5.42 -3.12
C TYR A 19 23.13 5.57 -4.32
N ILE A 20 21.91 6.02 -4.07
CA ILE A 20 20.83 6.06 -5.05
C ILE A 20 20.27 7.48 -5.13
N ALA A 21 20.44 8.15 -6.27
CA ALA A 21 19.81 9.43 -6.55
C ALA A 21 18.85 9.28 -7.73
N CYS A 22 17.60 9.72 -7.59
CA CYS A 22 16.57 9.54 -8.62
C CYS A 22 15.57 10.69 -8.68
N ALA A 23 14.93 10.86 -9.84
CA ALA A 23 13.89 11.88 -10.04
C ALA A 23 12.55 11.52 -9.38
N SER A 24 12.21 10.23 -9.31
CA SER A 24 10.89 9.79 -8.81
C SER A 24 11.01 8.67 -7.79
N ARG A 25 11.31 7.45 -8.22
CA ARG A 25 11.30 6.27 -7.36
C ARG A 25 12.72 5.74 -7.14
N GLY A 26 13.11 5.55 -5.89
CA GLY A 26 14.40 4.97 -5.48
C GLY A 26 14.40 3.45 -5.66
N ILE A 27 14.12 2.73 -4.58
CA ILE A 27 14.01 1.26 -4.55
C ILE A 27 12.53 0.88 -4.60
N LEU A 28 12.13 0.02 -5.54
CA LEU A 28 10.79 -0.55 -5.61
C LEU A 28 10.84 -2.07 -5.45
N LEU A 29 10.07 -2.58 -4.50
CA LEU A 29 9.76 -3.99 -4.28
C LEU A 29 8.30 -4.22 -4.65
N LEU A 30 8.05 -4.97 -5.72
CA LEU A 30 6.73 -5.15 -6.31
C LEU A 30 6.36 -6.63 -6.41
N HIS A 31 5.46 -7.11 -5.57
CA HIS A 31 4.93 -8.48 -5.63
C HIS A 31 6.04 -9.52 -5.51
N ASN A 32 6.85 -9.39 -4.46
CA ASN A 32 7.89 -10.33 -4.09
C ASN A 32 7.42 -11.27 -2.97
N ASP A 33 6.26 -11.03 -2.37
CA ASP A 33 5.73 -11.85 -1.28
C ASP A 33 5.23 -13.24 -1.75
N PRO A 34 5.63 -14.33 -1.08
CA PRO A 34 6.65 -14.41 -0.02
C PRO A 34 8.05 -14.60 -0.62
N ALA A 35 8.96 -13.67 -0.33
CA ALA A 35 10.37 -13.83 -0.65
C ALA A 35 11.03 -14.75 0.40
N ALA A 36 12.14 -15.41 0.03
CA ALA A 36 12.90 -16.18 1.00
C ALA A 36 13.56 -15.25 2.05
N LEU A 37 14.10 -14.12 1.56
CA LEU A 37 14.69 -13.07 2.38
C LEU A 37 14.61 -11.74 1.63
N ILE A 38 14.23 -10.66 2.32
CA ILE A 38 14.42 -9.29 1.87
C ILE A 38 15.27 -8.56 2.92
N SER A 39 16.39 -8.01 2.50
CA SER A 39 17.31 -7.26 3.36
C SER A 39 17.78 -6.00 2.66
N LEU A 40 17.24 -4.85 3.05
CA LEU A 40 17.65 -3.53 2.57
C LEU A 40 18.31 -2.76 3.72
N HIS A 41 19.62 -2.58 3.71
CA HIS A 41 20.33 -1.91 4.82
C HIS A 41 21.49 -1.04 4.37
N HIS A 42 21.83 -0.02 5.14
CA HIS A 42 22.98 0.87 4.86
C HIS A 42 22.92 1.55 3.48
N ASN A 43 21.74 1.74 2.91
CA ASN A 43 21.57 2.45 1.64
C ASN A 43 21.32 3.94 1.87
N THR A 44 21.81 4.78 0.98
CA THR A 44 21.48 6.21 0.94
C THR A 44 20.62 6.48 -0.30
N VAL A 45 19.40 6.98 -0.09
CA VAL A 45 18.40 7.19 -1.14
C VAL A 45 17.97 8.66 -1.18
N HIS A 46 18.24 9.34 -2.28
CA HIS A 46 17.86 10.73 -2.55
C HIS A 46 16.79 10.76 -3.64
N ALA A 47 15.52 10.66 -3.24
CA ALA A 47 14.38 10.63 -4.14
C ALA A 47 13.84 12.03 -4.45
N GLY A 48 13.58 12.33 -5.72
CA GLY A 48 13.16 13.67 -6.16
C GLY A 48 14.31 14.64 -6.40
N SER A 49 15.55 14.27 -6.11
CA SER A 49 16.73 15.15 -6.20
C SER A 49 16.97 15.69 -7.61
N ALA A 50 16.63 14.92 -8.65
CA ALA A 50 16.75 15.33 -10.05
C ALA A 50 15.51 16.09 -10.60
N SER A 51 14.41 16.16 -9.83
CA SER A 51 13.19 16.91 -10.18
C SER A 51 12.36 17.17 -8.91
N PRO A 52 12.68 18.24 -8.14
CA PRO A 52 12.11 18.49 -6.80
C PRO A 52 10.59 18.76 -6.77
N LEU A 53 9.93 18.86 -7.93
CA LEU A 53 8.49 19.09 -8.03
C LEU A 53 7.72 17.83 -8.48
N SER A 54 8.40 16.70 -8.67
CA SER A 54 7.75 15.45 -9.08
C SER A 54 7.40 14.57 -7.88
N LYS A 55 6.37 13.74 -8.04
CA LYS A 55 6.03 12.69 -7.08
C LYS A 55 7.22 11.74 -6.92
N ALA A 56 7.74 11.64 -5.69
CA ALA A 56 8.94 10.88 -5.40
C ALA A 56 8.81 9.98 -4.17
N VAL A 57 9.14 8.70 -4.33
CA VAL A 57 9.16 7.72 -3.23
C VAL A 57 10.58 7.21 -3.06
N GLY A 58 11.11 7.25 -1.84
CA GLY A 58 12.43 6.69 -1.51
C GLY A 58 12.48 5.18 -1.67
N ILE A 59 11.80 4.47 -0.77
CA ILE A 59 11.66 3.00 -0.80
C ILE A 59 10.18 2.67 -0.87
N MET A 60 9.79 1.85 -1.84
CA MET A 60 8.40 1.46 -2.06
C MET A 60 8.26 -0.05 -1.98
N VAL A 61 7.40 -0.52 -1.09
CA VAL A 61 6.94 -1.90 -1.00
C VAL A 61 5.49 -1.94 -1.45
N SER A 62 5.18 -2.79 -2.42
CA SER A 62 3.82 -2.99 -2.91
C SER A 62 3.60 -4.46 -3.21
N GLU A 63 2.89 -5.14 -2.32
CA GLU A 63 2.80 -6.59 -2.25
C GLU A 63 1.35 -7.09 -2.40
N GLN A 64 1.15 -8.41 -2.39
CA GLN A 64 -0.17 -9.06 -2.39
C GLN A 64 -0.82 -9.13 -1.00
N GLY A 65 -0.03 -8.96 0.06
CA GLY A 65 -0.46 -9.18 1.43
C GLY A 65 -0.29 -10.62 1.89
N ILE A 66 0.46 -11.44 1.15
CA ILE A 66 0.94 -12.74 1.60
C ILE A 66 2.06 -12.49 2.61
N ALA A 67 2.04 -13.22 3.73
CA ALA A 67 3.02 -13.03 4.79
C ALA A 67 4.44 -13.32 4.29
N GLN A 68 5.37 -12.38 4.51
CA GLN A 68 6.79 -12.58 4.24
C GLN A 68 7.39 -13.60 5.21
N ASN A 69 8.42 -14.32 4.74
CA ASN A 69 9.21 -15.19 5.61
C ASN A 69 10.15 -14.36 6.50
N GLN A 70 10.95 -13.50 5.85
CA GLN A 70 11.86 -12.57 6.52
C GLN A 70 12.06 -11.34 5.62
N ALA A 71 11.57 -10.17 6.05
CA ALA A 71 11.71 -8.94 5.30
C ALA A 71 12.07 -7.75 6.19
N THR A 72 13.27 -7.20 5.99
CA THR A 72 13.81 -6.09 6.78
C THR A 72 14.20 -4.91 5.87
N ILE A 73 13.74 -3.72 6.23
CA ILE A 73 14.20 -2.43 5.70
C ILE A 73 14.90 -1.71 6.85
N GLY A 74 16.20 -1.89 6.93
CA GLY A 74 17.02 -1.49 8.06
C GLY A 74 18.10 -2.53 8.34
N PRO A 75 19.09 -2.21 9.18
CA PRO A 75 19.30 -0.89 9.79
C PRO A 75 20.02 0.09 8.85
N ARG A 76 20.00 1.37 9.22
CA ARG A 76 20.79 2.49 8.68
C ARG A 76 20.55 2.83 7.22
N ASN A 77 19.31 2.73 6.73
CA ASN A 77 19.02 3.43 5.48
C ASN A 77 18.80 4.91 5.76
N ILE A 78 19.40 5.76 4.93
CA ILE A 78 19.20 7.21 4.93
C ILE A 78 18.31 7.54 3.73
N VAL A 79 17.10 8.04 3.98
CA VAL A 79 16.12 8.35 2.93
C VAL A 79 15.78 9.83 2.96
N GLN A 80 16.19 10.53 1.91
CA GLN A 80 15.91 11.95 1.73
C GLN A 80 14.94 12.14 0.56
N THR A 81 13.81 12.78 0.83
CA THR A 81 12.84 13.15 -0.20
C THR A 81 12.94 14.63 -0.50
N TYR A 82 13.02 14.95 -1.80
CA TYR A 82 13.07 16.32 -2.32
C TYR A 82 11.81 16.66 -3.14
N GLY A 83 11.05 15.64 -3.55
CA GLY A 83 9.76 15.76 -4.25
C GLY A 83 8.56 15.55 -3.32
N TYR A 84 7.36 15.51 -3.89
CA TYR A 84 6.09 15.37 -3.14
C TYR A 84 5.57 13.93 -3.13
N ASP A 85 5.93 13.12 -2.14
CA ASP A 85 5.27 11.83 -1.85
C ASP A 85 5.71 11.27 -0.49
N MET A 86 6.71 10.35 -0.47
CA MET A 86 6.89 9.40 0.63
C MET A 86 8.37 9.03 0.81
N GLY A 87 8.84 8.94 2.06
CA GLY A 87 10.15 8.34 2.36
C GLY A 87 10.13 6.85 2.10
N ILE A 88 9.40 6.13 2.95
CA ILE A 88 9.16 4.68 2.84
C ILE A 88 7.65 4.42 2.70
N TYR A 89 7.27 3.58 1.75
CA TYR A 89 5.87 3.17 1.55
C TYR A 89 5.72 1.67 1.75
N LEU A 90 4.76 1.27 2.59
CA LEU A 90 4.36 -0.11 2.84
C LEU A 90 2.91 -0.31 2.36
N GLY A 91 2.77 -0.87 1.16
CA GLY A 91 1.51 -1.13 0.50
C GLY A 91 1.15 -2.62 0.47
N SER A 92 0.08 -3.01 1.16
CA SER A 92 -0.29 -4.41 1.38
C SER A 92 0.89 -5.28 1.84
N ALA A 93 1.85 -4.69 2.57
CA ALA A 93 3.02 -5.37 3.09
C ALA A 93 2.63 -6.22 4.30
N ASN A 94 3.08 -7.47 4.40
CA ASN A 94 2.73 -8.36 5.51
C ASN A 94 4.00 -8.99 6.12
N GLY A 95 4.27 -8.76 7.40
CA GLY A 95 5.45 -9.30 8.09
C GLY A 95 6.76 -8.55 7.83
N TYR A 96 6.70 -7.25 7.54
CA TYR A 96 7.90 -6.42 7.34
C TYR A 96 8.41 -5.81 8.64
N VAL A 97 9.72 -5.70 8.78
CA VAL A 97 10.40 -4.94 9.85
C VAL A 97 11.12 -3.74 9.25
N VAL A 98 10.65 -2.54 9.55
CA VAL A 98 11.29 -1.27 9.18
C VAL A 98 11.98 -0.72 10.42
N SER A 99 13.31 -0.83 10.50
CA SER A 99 14.04 -0.52 11.72
C SER A 99 15.27 0.36 11.50
N ASP A 100 15.54 1.26 12.44
CA ASP A 100 16.77 2.07 12.49
C ASP A 100 17.05 2.81 11.17
N ASN A 101 16.03 3.49 10.62
CA ASN A 101 16.17 4.31 9.42
C ASN A 101 16.13 5.79 9.76
N GLU A 102 16.87 6.60 9.00
CA GLU A 102 16.83 8.06 9.07
C GLU A 102 16.10 8.60 7.84
N ILE A 103 14.99 9.31 8.06
CA ILE A 103 14.11 9.78 6.99
C ILE A 103 13.94 11.30 7.10
N THR A 104 14.33 12.03 6.06
CA THR A 104 14.21 13.49 6.00
C THR A 104 13.27 13.93 4.88
N LEU A 105 12.23 14.67 5.23
CA LEU A 105 11.30 15.32 4.31
C LEU A 105 11.76 16.75 4.01
N ASN A 106 12.50 16.97 2.92
CA ASN A 106 13.13 18.26 2.63
C ASN A 106 12.19 19.32 2.05
N HIS A 107 10.90 19.01 1.87
CA HIS A 107 9.93 19.94 1.32
C HIS A 107 8.84 20.27 2.36
N SER A 108 8.37 21.52 2.38
CA SER A 108 7.44 22.04 3.39
C SER A 108 5.97 22.01 2.92
N THR A 109 5.44 20.85 2.57
CA THR A 109 4.03 20.67 2.18
C THR A 109 3.32 19.58 2.98
N SER A 110 2.01 19.71 3.16
CA SER A 110 1.18 18.79 3.94
C SER A 110 1.00 17.39 3.33
N SER A 111 1.24 17.22 2.03
CA SER A 111 1.04 15.95 1.31
C SER A 111 2.27 15.05 1.27
N LEU A 112 3.15 15.14 2.28
CA LEU A 112 4.36 14.34 2.40
C LEU A 112 4.21 13.32 3.52
N TYR A 113 4.80 12.14 3.35
CA TYR A 113 4.80 11.11 4.37
C TYR A 113 6.22 10.59 4.62
N GLY A 114 6.68 10.55 5.86
CA GLY A 114 7.96 9.92 6.19
C GLY A 114 7.89 8.42 5.93
N ILE A 115 7.00 7.74 6.65
CA ILE A 115 6.60 6.35 6.42
C ILE A 115 5.09 6.31 6.23
N ALA A 116 4.63 5.73 5.12
CA ALA A 116 3.21 5.53 4.84
C ALA A 116 2.87 4.04 4.79
N ALA A 117 1.93 3.60 5.63
CA ALA A 117 1.40 2.24 5.64
C ALA A 117 -0.06 2.23 5.14
N ARG A 118 -0.36 1.36 4.17
CA ARG A 118 -1.67 1.18 3.55
C ARG A 118 -1.98 -0.30 3.44
N ASP A 119 -3.01 -0.79 4.12
CA ASP A 119 -3.31 -2.23 4.21
C ASP A 119 -2.10 -3.08 4.63
N ALA A 120 -1.16 -2.50 5.39
CA ALA A 120 -0.03 -3.25 5.93
C ALA A 120 -0.50 -4.12 7.10
N LEU A 121 0.12 -5.30 7.25
CA LEU A 121 -0.28 -6.32 8.20
C LEU A 121 0.94 -6.80 9.00
N ASN A 122 0.75 -7.05 10.29
CA ASN A 122 1.73 -7.77 11.13
C ASN A 122 3.17 -7.26 10.98
N SER A 123 3.33 -5.95 10.79
CA SER A 123 4.61 -5.33 10.48
C SER A 123 5.04 -4.40 11.61
N THR A 124 6.34 -4.18 11.73
CA THR A 124 6.94 -3.36 12.78
C THR A 124 7.68 -2.19 12.16
N ILE A 125 7.46 -0.99 12.70
CA ILE A 125 8.21 0.23 12.41
C ILE A 125 8.84 0.68 13.72
N GLU A 126 10.16 0.60 13.82
CA GLU A 126 10.86 0.87 15.07
C GLU A 126 12.18 1.59 14.92
N LEU A 127 12.62 2.22 16.01
CA LEU A 127 13.92 2.87 16.15
C LEU A 127 14.26 3.87 15.03
N SER A 128 13.25 4.33 14.28
CA SER A 128 13.46 5.19 13.12
C SER A 128 13.38 6.66 13.54
N TYR A 129 14.23 7.49 12.94
CA TYR A 129 14.22 8.94 13.11
C TYR A 129 13.61 9.59 11.87
N LEU A 130 12.55 10.37 12.08
CA LEU A 130 11.80 11.03 11.02
C LEU A 130 11.76 12.53 11.26
N GLU A 131 12.29 13.30 10.30
CA GLU A 131 12.39 14.74 10.39
C GLU A 131 11.73 15.44 9.20
N GLY A 132 10.92 16.46 9.48
CA GLY A 132 10.41 17.39 8.48
C GLY A 132 11.25 18.66 8.36
N ALA A 133 11.16 19.36 7.22
CA ALA A 133 11.83 20.64 7.01
C ALA A 133 11.23 21.81 7.85
N ALA A 134 10.00 21.67 8.32
CA ALA A 134 9.20 22.70 8.99
C ALA A 134 7.88 22.10 9.52
N THR A 135 7.15 22.82 10.37
CA THR A 135 5.81 22.45 10.88
C THR A 135 4.70 22.38 9.82
N SER A 136 4.99 22.66 8.56
CA SER A 136 4.10 22.41 7.42
C SER A 136 4.53 21.18 6.60
N SER A 137 5.55 20.46 7.06
CA SER A 137 6.13 19.30 6.37
C SER A 137 5.39 18.06 6.80
N GLY A 138 4.38 17.68 6.04
CA GLY A 138 3.78 16.35 6.01
C GLY A 138 3.47 15.65 7.34
N THR A 139 3.27 14.35 7.23
CA THR A 139 3.12 13.45 8.36
C THR A 139 4.37 12.58 8.50
N GLY A 140 4.89 12.42 9.71
CA GLY A 140 6.01 11.50 9.97
C GLY A 140 5.62 10.05 9.65
N ILE A 141 4.66 9.49 10.39
CA ILE A 141 4.13 8.15 10.16
C ILE A 141 2.63 8.25 9.87
N ASP A 142 2.21 7.81 8.69
CA ASP A 142 0.81 7.86 8.26
C ASP A 142 0.26 6.47 7.96
N VAL A 143 -0.84 6.10 8.63
CA VAL A 143 -1.35 4.73 8.69
C VAL A 143 -2.81 4.71 8.28
N LEU A 144 -3.13 4.00 7.20
CA LEU A 144 -4.51 3.78 6.80
C LEU A 144 -4.82 2.28 6.74
N SER A 145 -5.87 1.89 7.46
CA SER A 145 -6.43 0.53 7.47
C SER A 145 -5.37 -0.58 7.55
N SER A 146 -4.36 -0.41 8.43
CA SER A 146 -3.24 -1.35 8.59
C SER A 146 -3.29 -1.95 9.99
N THR A 147 -3.21 -3.26 10.10
CA THR A 147 -3.53 -4.01 11.33
C THR A 147 -2.37 -4.88 11.81
N GLY A 148 -2.35 -5.22 13.10
CA GLY A 148 -1.23 -5.96 13.68
C GLY A 148 0.10 -5.18 13.66
N MET A 149 0.02 -3.85 13.59
CA MET A 149 1.20 -2.98 13.42
C MET A 149 1.85 -2.67 14.77
N ALA A 150 3.17 -2.62 14.82
CA ALA A 150 3.89 -2.09 15.98
C ALA A 150 4.68 -0.84 15.58
N TYR A 151 4.49 0.26 16.31
CA TYR A 151 5.24 1.51 16.16
C TYR A 151 6.01 1.75 17.46
N SER A 152 7.29 1.38 17.48
CA SER A 152 8.08 1.32 18.72
C SER A 152 9.33 2.20 18.68
N CYS A 153 9.56 3.05 19.67
CA CYS A 153 10.82 3.81 19.81
C CYS A 153 11.20 4.68 18.60
N ASN A 154 10.21 5.15 17.83
CA ASN A 154 10.50 6.10 16.76
C ASN A 154 10.64 7.50 17.34
N THR A 155 11.51 8.31 16.74
CA THR A 155 11.63 9.73 17.05
C THR A 155 11.10 10.53 15.88
N LEU A 156 10.16 11.44 16.16
CA LEU A 156 9.46 12.26 15.17
C LEU A 156 9.79 13.71 15.48
N HIS A 157 10.21 14.49 14.48
CA HIS A 157 10.64 15.87 14.70
C HIS A 157 10.24 16.84 13.57
N ASN A 158 9.81 18.05 13.93
CA ASN A 158 9.62 19.18 13.00
C ASN A 158 8.68 18.89 11.81
N LEU A 159 7.51 18.30 12.10
CA LEU A 159 6.53 17.85 11.10
C LEU A 159 5.21 18.63 11.23
N GLN A 160 4.32 18.57 10.22
CA GLN A 160 2.95 19.01 10.44
C GLN A 160 2.24 18.06 11.40
N THR A 161 2.25 16.77 11.09
CA THR A 161 1.71 15.73 11.96
C THR A 161 2.81 14.74 12.31
N GLY A 162 3.02 14.43 13.58
CA GLY A 162 3.96 13.37 13.97
C GLY A 162 3.49 12.02 13.45
N MET A 163 2.35 11.54 13.96
CA MET A 163 1.74 10.28 13.57
C MET A 163 0.25 10.47 13.30
N HIS A 164 -0.25 9.92 12.20
CA HIS A 164 -1.68 9.93 11.85
C HIS A 164 -2.17 8.51 11.58
N LEU A 165 -3.29 8.14 12.20
CA LEU A 165 -3.94 6.85 11.99
C LEU A 165 -5.42 7.03 11.65
N ASN A 166 -5.89 6.29 10.64
CA ASN A 166 -7.30 6.28 10.26
C ASN A 166 -7.73 4.94 9.64
N GLY A 167 -9.03 4.66 9.63
CA GLY A 167 -9.58 3.38 9.19
C GLY A 167 -9.36 2.25 10.20
N THR A 168 -9.48 1.00 9.75
CA THR A 168 -9.37 -0.16 10.64
C THR A 168 -7.92 -0.48 10.96
N CYS A 169 -7.44 -0.07 12.14
CA CYS A 169 -6.08 -0.25 12.64
C CYS A 169 -6.05 -1.10 13.92
N THR A 170 -6.86 -2.15 13.99
CA THR A 170 -6.89 -3.08 15.12
C THR A 170 -5.54 -3.78 15.29
N ASP A 171 -5.27 -4.25 16.50
CA ASP A 171 -4.01 -4.90 16.91
C ASP A 171 -2.77 -4.02 16.68
N THR A 172 -2.97 -2.71 16.69
CA THR A 172 -1.88 -1.74 16.64
C THR A 172 -1.33 -1.46 18.04
N ASP A 173 0.01 -1.43 18.15
CA ASP A 173 0.74 -1.05 19.35
C ASP A 173 1.60 0.20 19.09
N ILE A 174 1.32 1.30 19.79
CA ILE A 174 2.05 2.57 19.65
C ILE A 174 2.80 2.83 20.95
N ARG A 175 4.11 2.54 21.01
CA ARG A 175 4.88 2.53 22.27
C ARG A 175 6.26 3.18 22.21
N GLY A 176 6.63 3.88 23.28
CA GLY A 176 7.89 4.59 23.49
C GLY A 176 8.33 5.51 22.36
N ASN A 177 7.41 5.96 21.51
CA ASN A 177 7.73 6.93 20.48
C ASN A 177 7.95 8.30 21.13
N THR A 178 8.90 9.05 20.61
CA THR A 178 9.23 10.39 21.09
C THR A 178 8.77 11.43 20.07
N PHE A 179 7.88 12.32 20.51
CA PHE A 179 7.38 13.44 19.73
C PHE A 179 8.18 14.70 20.10
N GLU A 180 9.13 15.08 19.26
CA GLU A 180 10.00 16.24 19.44
C GLU A 180 9.45 17.46 18.67
N PRO A 181 8.76 18.41 19.31
CA PRO A 181 8.22 19.58 18.64
C PRO A 181 9.34 20.41 17.96
N PRO A 182 9.01 21.18 16.91
CA PRO A 182 7.67 21.74 16.68
C PRO A 182 6.75 20.86 15.83
N PHE A 183 5.46 20.88 16.13
CA PHE A 183 4.40 20.22 15.34
C PHE A 183 3.20 21.14 15.09
N ALA A 184 2.37 20.81 14.10
CA ALA A 184 0.96 21.18 14.20
C ALA A 184 0.26 20.21 15.17
N ASP A 185 0.18 18.93 14.81
CA ASP A 185 -0.38 17.88 15.65
C ASP A 185 0.69 16.81 15.96
N GLY A 186 0.84 16.39 17.22
CA GLY A 186 1.78 15.30 17.56
C GLY A 186 1.24 13.95 17.09
N LEU A 187 0.20 13.45 17.76
CA LEU A 187 -0.56 12.26 17.34
C LEU A 187 -1.97 12.66 16.93
N HIS A 188 -2.41 12.19 15.76
CA HIS A 188 -3.71 12.49 15.19
C HIS A 188 -4.50 11.22 14.91
N TYR A 189 -5.60 11.04 15.64
CA TYR A 189 -6.61 10.00 15.38
C TYR A 189 -7.69 10.57 14.46
N GLY A 190 -7.82 9.99 13.25
CA GLY A 190 -8.87 10.34 12.31
C GLY A 190 -10.26 9.90 12.78
N SER A 191 -11.31 10.47 12.17
CA SER A 191 -12.71 10.22 12.57
C SER A 191 -13.18 8.77 12.36
N LEU A 192 -12.52 8.03 11.46
CA LEU A 192 -12.85 6.65 11.09
C LEU A 192 -11.87 5.63 11.66
N LEU A 193 -11.11 5.98 12.71
CA LEU A 193 -10.13 5.08 13.31
C LEU A 193 -10.80 4.02 14.21
N ASP A 194 -10.56 2.75 13.90
CA ASP A 194 -10.71 1.62 14.85
C ASP A 194 -9.34 1.23 15.36
N ILE A 195 -9.12 1.27 16.68
CA ILE A 195 -7.86 0.86 17.30
C ILE A 195 -8.12 0.32 18.71
N ASN A 196 -7.25 -0.59 19.15
CA ASN A 196 -7.24 -1.09 20.52
C ASN A 196 -6.79 -0.03 21.53
N ALA A 197 -7.21 -0.19 22.79
CA ALA A 197 -6.63 0.53 23.90
C ALA A 197 -5.11 0.33 23.99
N GLN A 198 -4.40 1.41 24.28
CA GLN A 198 -2.95 1.54 24.41
C GLN A 198 -2.62 1.67 25.91
N LEU A 199 -2.18 0.59 26.55
CA LEU A 199 -2.00 0.55 28.01
C LEU A 199 -0.53 0.73 28.39
N TYR A 200 -0.21 1.80 29.13
CA TYR A 200 1.14 2.11 29.64
C TYR A 200 2.23 2.13 28.58
N ARG A 201 1.94 2.67 27.40
CA ARG A 201 2.84 2.56 26.24
C ARG A 201 4.05 3.49 26.26
N GLY A 202 4.17 4.38 27.24
CA GLY A 202 5.39 5.14 27.47
C GLY A 202 5.80 6.09 26.34
N ASN A 203 4.88 6.48 25.45
CA ASN A 203 5.17 7.54 24.46
C ASN A 203 5.49 8.86 25.17
N GLN A 204 6.45 9.61 24.62
CA GLN A 204 6.97 10.84 25.21
C GLN A 204 6.60 12.07 24.36
N TRP A 205 6.09 13.10 25.02
CA TRP A 205 5.67 14.38 24.46
C TRP A 205 6.60 15.47 24.98
N LEU A 206 7.63 15.82 24.20
CA LEU A 206 8.61 16.80 24.66
C LEU A 206 8.00 18.21 24.68
N SER A 207 8.53 19.06 25.55
CA SER A 207 8.08 20.46 25.65
C SER A 207 8.47 21.25 24.40
N GLY A 208 7.53 22.02 23.85
CA GLY A 208 7.79 22.92 22.73
C GLY A 208 6.50 23.41 22.08
N THR A 209 6.57 23.78 20.80
CA THR A 209 5.43 24.37 20.09
C THR A 209 4.58 23.31 19.41
N TYR A 210 3.31 23.27 19.75
CA TYR A 210 2.26 22.54 19.04
C TYR A 210 1.24 23.58 18.55
N SER A 211 1.17 23.84 17.24
CA SER A 211 0.25 24.86 16.72
C SER A 211 -1.21 24.38 16.62
N GLY A 212 -1.42 23.05 16.62
CA GLY A 212 -2.69 22.36 16.80
C GLY A 212 -2.80 21.80 18.22
N ALA A 213 -2.38 20.56 18.42
CA ALA A 213 -2.27 19.95 19.75
C ALA A 213 -1.20 18.84 19.81
N ALA A 214 -0.71 18.49 21.00
CA ALA A 214 0.14 17.31 21.17
C ALA A 214 -0.60 16.03 20.79
N VAL A 215 -1.88 15.94 21.15
CA VAL A 215 -2.78 14.88 20.70
C VAL A 215 -4.09 15.44 20.18
N ARG A 216 -4.56 14.89 19.06
CA ARG A 216 -5.79 15.29 18.38
C ARG A 216 -6.64 14.05 18.07
N ASN A 217 -7.95 14.16 18.30
CA ASN A 217 -8.90 13.10 18.00
C ASN A 217 -10.16 13.65 17.32
N ASP A 218 -10.37 13.24 16.07
CA ASP A 218 -11.46 13.70 15.22
C ASP A 218 -12.72 12.82 15.36
N ILE A 219 -12.84 12.06 16.45
CA ILE A 219 -14.05 11.27 16.76
C ILE A 219 -15.32 12.13 16.63
N GLU A 220 -16.32 11.59 15.94
CA GLU A 220 -17.61 12.25 15.78
C GLU A 220 -18.43 12.25 17.08
N ASN A 221 -19.24 13.29 17.26
CA ASN A 221 -20.13 13.40 18.40
C ASN A 221 -21.29 12.39 18.29
N SER A 222 -21.35 11.43 19.21
CA SER A 222 -22.40 10.42 19.28
C SER A 222 -22.87 10.19 20.72
N PRO A 223 -24.04 9.57 20.94
CA PRO A 223 -24.53 9.26 22.29
C PRO A 223 -23.54 8.44 23.13
N ASP A 224 -22.78 7.56 22.48
CA ASP A 224 -21.84 6.63 23.10
C ASP A 224 -20.37 7.08 22.98
N VAL A 225 -20.14 8.38 22.72
CA VAL A 225 -18.79 8.93 22.46
C VAL A 225 -17.79 8.63 23.58
N LEU A 226 -18.21 8.60 24.84
CA LEU A 226 -17.35 8.30 25.98
C LEU A 226 -16.91 6.83 26.00
N ASP A 227 -17.84 5.90 25.75
CA ASP A 227 -17.52 4.47 25.66
C ASP A 227 -16.60 4.20 24.46
N ASN A 228 -16.87 4.88 23.34
CA ASN A 228 -16.04 4.82 22.14
C ASN A 228 -14.62 5.35 22.37
N LEU A 229 -14.45 6.35 23.25
CA LEU A 229 -13.13 6.87 23.65
C LEU A 229 -12.41 5.91 24.59
N ASP A 230 -13.13 5.29 25.53
CA ASP A 230 -12.56 4.32 26.48
C ASP A 230 -12.01 3.08 25.77
N ILE A 231 -12.70 2.57 24.74
CA ILE A 231 -12.23 1.41 23.94
C ILE A 231 -10.90 1.70 23.24
N ARG A 232 -10.63 2.96 22.90
CA ARG A 232 -9.40 3.42 22.21
C ARG A 232 -8.43 4.19 23.12
N ARG A 233 -8.59 4.05 24.45
CA ARG A 233 -7.85 4.86 25.43
C ARG A 233 -6.33 4.67 25.35
N HIS A 234 -5.60 5.72 25.68
CA HIS A 234 -4.19 5.73 26.05
C HIS A 234 -4.08 5.82 27.56
N GLU A 235 -4.00 4.67 28.23
CA GLU A 235 -3.82 4.65 29.68
C GLU A 235 -2.37 4.98 30.05
N VAL A 236 -2.19 5.99 30.88
CA VAL A 236 -0.88 6.53 31.30
C VAL A 236 -0.70 6.37 32.81
N HIS A 237 0.54 6.37 33.28
CA HIS A 237 0.84 6.17 34.70
C HIS A 237 0.79 7.46 35.52
N ASP A 238 1.10 8.60 34.92
CA ASP A 238 1.00 9.91 35.53
C ASP A 238 0.42 10.96 34.56
N ASP A 239 0.08 12.13 35.08
CA ASP A 239 -0.36 13.31 34.32
C ASP A 239 0.72 14.41 34.28
N GLN A 240 1.98 14.05 34.53
CA GLN A 240 3.09 14.99 34.65
C GLN A 240 4.22 14.63 33.68
N GLY A 241 5.10 15.61 33.41
CA GLY A 241 6.31 15.37 32.62
C GLY A 241 6.02 15.01 31.17
N ALA A 242 6.88 14.18 30.58
CA ALA A 242 6.84 13.86 29.15
C ALA A 242 5.84 12.74 28.81
N TYR A 243 5.32 11.98 29.78
CA TYR A 243 4.43 10.85 29.48
C TYR A 243 2.95 11.25 29.33
N TYR A 244 2.62 12.50 29.68
CA TYR A 244 1.30 13.09 29.47
C TYR A 244 1.35 14.19 28.41
N PRO A 245 0.46 14.18 27.39
CA PRO A 245 0.45 15.23 26.38
C PRO A 245 0.20 16.63 26.96
N PRO A 246 0.96 17.67 26.56
CA PRO A 246 0.76 19.02 27.06
C PRO A 246 -0.50 19.73 26.51
N SER A 247 -1.15 19.17 25.47
CA SER A 247 -2.37 19.76 24.88
C SER A 247 -3.21 18.72 24.13
N PHE A 248 -4.53 18.96 24.10
CA PHE A 248 -5.53 18.06 23.52
C PHE A 248 -6.47 18.82 22.58
N ALA A 249 -6.84 18.21 21.45
CA ALA A 249 -7.84 18.74 20.52
C ALA A 249 -8.92 17.70 20.19
N PHE A 250 -10.18 18.12 20.27
CA PHE A 250 -11.37 17.37 19.83
C PHE A 250 -12.26 18.28 18.96
N PRO A 251 -11.93 18.46 17.68
CA PRO A 251 -12.59 19.46 16.83
C PRO A 251 -14.09 19.19 16.62
N ASN A 252 -14.51 17.94 16.70
CA ASN A 252 -15.90 17.52 16.44
C ASN A 252 -16.73 17.38 17.72
N LEU A 253 -16.16 17.64 18.90
CA LEU A 253 -16.86 17.50 20.20
C LEU A 253 -17.14 18.86 20.86
N PRO A 254 -18.24 18.97 21.63
CA PRO A 254 -18.57 20.21 22.31
C PRO A 254 -17.59 20.52 23.46
N SER A 255 -17.40 21.81 23.75
CA SER A 255 -16.72 22.23 24.99
C SER A 255 -17.66 22.16 26.21
N PRO A 256 -17.15 21.89 27.43
CA PRO A 256 -15.76 21.63 27.78
C PRO A 256 -15.30 20.18 27.51
N ILE A 257 -14.03 19.99 27.16
CA ILE A 257 -13.50 18.70 26.69
C ILE A 257 -12.95 17.77 27.79
N GLY A 258 -13.00 18.18 29.07
CA GLY A 258 -12.33 17.46 30.16
C GLY A 258 -12.79 16.01 30.36
N ALA A 259 -14.08 15.71 30.16
CA ALA A 259 -14.59 14.34 30.25
C ALA A 259 -14.05 13.45 29.12
N PHE A 260 -13.87 14.01 27.92
CA PHE A 260 -13.30 13.29 26.77
C PHE A 260 -11.81 13.01 26.97
N ILE A 261 -11.07 13.97 27.56
CA ILE A 261 -9.67 13.75 27.96
C ILE A 261 -9.60 12.62 29.00
N ALA A 262 -10.45 12.63 30.02
CA ALA A 262 -10.42 11.60 31.06
C ALA A 262 -10.79 10.19 30.54
N ALA A 263 -11.67 10.10 29.55
CA ALA A 263 -11.99 8.82 28.89
C ALA A 263 -10.87 8.35 27.95
N TRP A 264 -10.21 9.27 27.24
CA TRP A 264 -9.19 8.92 26.26
C TRP A 264 -7.79 8.75 26.86
N PHE A 265 -7.40 9.59 27.82
CA PHE A 265 -6.11 9.54 28.52
C PHE A 265 -6.30 9.40 30.03
N PRO A 266 -6.89 8.28 30.52
CA PRO A 266 -7.02 8.04 31.94
C PRO A 266 -5.67 7.79 32.59
N VAL A 267 -5.52 8.25 33.83
CA VAL A 267 -4.31 8.10 34.64
C VAL A 267 -4.50 6.94 35.61
N ASN A 268 -3.61 5.97 35.56
CA ASN A 268 -3.55 4.87 36.52
C ASN A 268 -2.13 4.78 37.13
N PRO A 269 -1.94 5.33 38.35
CA PRO A 269 -0.64 5.38 39.03
C PRO A 269 0.00 4.03 39.36
N SER A 270 -0.73 2.92 39.18
CA SER A 270 -0.19 1.58 39.39
C SER A 270 0.52 1.03 38.14
N GLY A 271 0.39 1.71 37.01
CA GLY A 271 1.03 1.34 35.76
C GLY A 271 2.51 1.65 35.72
N ASN A 272 3.26 0.88 34.94
CA ASN A 272 4.66 1.17 34.62
C ASN A 272 4.75 1.53 33.14
N PRO A 273 5.29 2.71 32.79
CA PRO A 273 5.47 3.06 31.39
C PRO A 273 6.42 2.08 30.71
N TRP A 274 6.10 1.71 29.48
CA TRP A 274 7.02 0.99 28.62
C TRP A 274 8.24 1.84 28.30
N ASP A 275 9.42 1.20 28.25
CA ASP A 275 10.69 1.84 27.94
C ASP A 275 11.36 1.11 26.76
N CYS A 276 12.02 1.88 25.90
CA CYS A 276 12.80 1.42 24.77
C CYS A 276 14.01 0.57 25.18
N GLU A 277 14.50 0.72 26.42
CA GLU A 277 15.60 -0.09 26.95
C GLU A 277 15.14 -1.52 27.35
N ASP A 278 13.85 -1.73 27.59
CA ASP A 278 13.30 -3.02 28.07
C ASP A 278 12.70 -3.83 26.91
N GLN A 279 13.56 -4.48 26.14
CA GLN A 279 13.17 -5.31 24.98
C GLN A 279 12.48 -6.64 25.36
N LEU A 280 12.26 -6.92 26.65
CA LEU A 280 11.75 -8.20 27.14
C LEU A 280 10.23 -8.23 27.40
N VAL A 281 9.51 -7.13 27.15
CA VAL A 281 8.04 -7.14 27.23
C VAL A 281 7.49 -7.78 25.95
N GLY A 282 6.91 -8.98 26.10
CA GLY A 282 6.36 -9.79 25.02
C GLY A 282 5.40 -9.04 24.11
N ASP A 283 5.20 -9.56 22.89
CA ASP A 283 4.31 -8.96 21.91
C ASP A 283 2.86 -8.98 22.39
N GLU A 284 2.39 -7.82 22.88
CA GLU A 284 1.02 -7.66 23.38
C GLU A 284 -0.02 -7.64 22.24
N ARG A 285 0.39 -7.66 20.95
CA ARG A 285 -0.54 -7.66 19.79
C ARG A 285 -1.36 -8.94 19.72
N GLU A 286 -0.85 -10.05 20.24
CA GLU A 286 -1.54 -11.35 20.19
C GLU A 286 -2.67 -11.46 21.22
N LYS A 287 -2.72 -10.65 22.27
CA LYS A 287 -3.77 -10.79 23.29
C LYS A 287 -5.13 -10.32 22.80
N ILE A 288 -6.20 -11.08 23.08
CA ILE A 288 -7.58 -10.66 22.87
C ILE A 288 -7.91 -9.46 23.79
N ARG A 289 -8.50 -8.40 23.22
CA ARG A 289 -8.80 -7.13 23.91
C ARG A 289 -10.28 -6.77 23.86
N GLY A 290 -10.64 -5.66 24.53
CA GLY A 290 -12.03 -5.21 24.64
C GLY A 290 -12.73 -5.01 23.28
N ILE A 291 -12.04 -4.44 22.29
CA ILE A 291 -12.65 -4.25 20.95
C ILE A 291 -12.89 -5.59 20.24
N ASP A 292 -12.07 -6.60 20.46
CA ASP A 292 -12.21 -7.93 19.85
C ASP A 292 -13.52 -8.60 20.29
N THR A 293 -13.86 -8.44 21.58
CA THR A 293 -15.14 -8.94 22.10
C THR A 293 -16.33 -8.20 21.47
N LEU A 294 -16.23 -6.88 21.26
CA LEU A 294 -17.28 -6.11 20.60
C LEU A 294 -17.40 -6.46 19.11
N VAL A 295 -16.28 -6.75 18.43
CA VAL A 295 -16.27 -7.23 17.05
C VAL A 295 -16.93 -8.61 16.96
N ALA A 296 -16.60 -9.53 17.86
CA ALA A 296 -17.22 -10.86 17.94
C ALA A 296 -18.74 -10.79 18.15
N LEU A 297 -19.21 -9.84 18.99
CA LEU A 297 -20.63 -9.60 19.24
C LEU A 297 -21.33 -8.81 18.12
N GLY A 298 -20.58 -8.25 17.17
CA GLY A 298 -21.12 -7.38 16.13
C GLY A 298 -21.55 -6.00 16.61
N THR A 299 -21.12 -5.58 17.80
CA THR A 299 -21.47 -4.31 18.45
C THR A 299 -20.34 -3.27 18.38
N ALA A 300 -19.24 -3.57 17.70
CA ALA A 300 -18.13 -2.65 17.54
C ALA A 300 -18.56 -1.31 16.90
N PRO A 301 -18.15 -0.17 17.48
CA PRO A 301 -18.53 1.16 17.01
C PRO A 301 -17.78 1.50 15.74
N THR A 302 -18.45 1.37 14.60
CA THR A 302 -17.80 1.47 13.28
C THR A 302 -18.24 2.70 12.48
N GLY A 303 -19.09 3.55 13.07
CA GLY A 303 -19.50 4.84 12.49
C GLY A 303 -19.98 4.73 11.03
N ASP A 304 -19.60 5.70 10.20
CA ASP A 304 -19.84 5.65 8.76
C ASP A 304 -19.13 4.46 8.11
N TYR A 305 -19.72 3.93 7.04
CA TYR A 305 -19.27 2.73 6.33
C TYR A 305 -19.27 1.46 7.22
N GLU A 306 -20.19 1.44 8.20
CA GLU A 306 -20.35 0.42 9.24
C GLU A 306 -20.17 -1.02 8.73
N GLU A 307 -20.85 -1.41 7.65
CA GLU A 307 -20.80 -2.79 7.14
C GLU A 307 -19.41 -3.20 6.65
N ALA A 308 -18.76 -2.37 5.84
CA ALA A 308 -17.44 -2.66 5.26
C ALA A 308 -16.34 -2.62 6.33
N ARG A 309 -16.43 -1.70 7.29
CA ARG A 309 -15.49 -1.62 8.42
C ARG A 309 -15.66 -2.77 9.39
N ARG A 310 -16.91 -3.16 9.71
CA ARG A 310 -17.17 -4.37 10.51
C ARG A 310 -16.68 -5.62 9.83
N TRP A 311 -16.85 -5.73 8.51
CA TRP A 311 -16.29 -6.84 7.74
C TRP A 311 -14.78 -6.90 7.93
N GLY A 312 -14.07 -5.79 7.69
CA GLY A 312 -12.62 -5.70 7.91
C GLY A 312 -12.21 -6.09 9.33
N ALA A 313 -12.86 -5.55 10.36
CA ALA A 313 -12.56 -5.88 11.75
C ALA A 313 -12.79 -7.37 12.08
N ARG A 314 -13.86 -7.97 11.55
CA ARG A 314 -14.16 -9.41 11.73
C ARG A 314 -13.13 -10.31 11.05
N GLN A 315 -12.65 -9.95 9.86
CA GLN A 315 -11.58 -10.68 9.19
C GLN A 315 -10.30 -10.71 10.03
N GLN A 316 -9.94 -9.58 10.62
CA GLN A 316 -8.75 -9.49 11.47
C GLN A 316 -8.90 -10.29 12.76
N LEU A 317 -10.07 -10.20 13.41
CA LEU A 317 -10.34 -11.01 14.59
C LEU A 317 -10.26 -12.50 14.28
N TYR A 318 -10.88 -12.95 13.18
CA TYR A 318 -10.83 -14.36 12.79
C TYR A 318 -9.39 -14.82 12.53
N ARG A 319 -8.59 -14.03 11.80
CA ARG A 319 -7.16 -14.29 11.60
C ARG A 319 -6.41 -14.43 12.92
N LYS A 320 -6.62 -13.49 13.84
CA LYS A 320 -5.95 -13.47 15.15
C LYS A 320 -6.23 -14.74 15.95
N VAL A 321 -7.49 -15.17 15.98
CA VAL A 321 -7.90 -16.40 16.69
C VAL A 321 -7.38 -17.64 15.99
N ALA A 322 -7.39 -17.68 14.65
CA ALA A 322 -6.82 -18.78 13.87
C ALA A 322 -5.32 -18.99 14.15
N LEU A 323 -4.55 -17.90 14.25
CA LEU A 323 -3.13 -17.94 14.59
C LEU A 323 -2.85 -18.48 16.00
N GLN A 324 -3.83 -18.41 16.90
CA GLN A 324 -3.76 -18.97 18.26
C GLN A 324 -4.24 -20.42 18.34
N GLY A 325 -4.54 -21.06 17.20
CA GLY A 325 -5.05 -22.42 17.16
C GLY A 325 -6.57 -22.51 17.36
N GLY A 326 -7.30 -21.40 17.32
CA GLY A 326 -8.76 -21.37 17.39
C GLY A 326 -9.35 -21.30 18.80
N GLU A 327 -8.51 -21.23 19.84
CA GLU A 327 -8.93 -21.13 21.24
C GLU A 327 -8.33 -19.88 21.90
N THR A 328 -9.15 -19.16 22.65
CA THR A 328 -8.76 -17.96 23.42
C THR A 328 -9.26 -18.08 24.86
N ASP A 329 -8.86 -17.13 25.71
CA ASP A 329 -9.41 -17.03 27.08
C ASP A 329 -10.85 -16.48 27.12
N THR A 330 -11.50 -16.27 25.96
CA THR A 330 -12.79 -15.59 25.85
C THR A 330 -13.81 -16.38 25.04
N LEU A 331 -14.74 -17.04 25.74
CA LEU A 331 -15.79 -17.88 25.14
C LEU A 331 -16.58 -17.21 24.00
N VAL A 332 -16.80 -15.89 24.08
CA VAL A 332 -17.50 -15.11 23.06
C VAL A 332 -16.71 -15.08 21.75
N VAL A 333 -15.40 -14.91 21.82
CA VAL A 333 -14.52 -14.86 20.64
C VAL A 333 -14.34 -16.26 20.06
N ASP A 334 -14.22 -17.29 20.90
CA ASP A 334 -14.14 -18.68 20.45
C ASP A 334 -15.43 -19.09 19.73
N SER A 335 -16.60 -18.72 20.29
CA SER A 335 -17.90 -18.98 19.67
C SER A 335 -18.04 -18.25 18.34
N PHE A 336 -17.53 -17.01 18.25
CA PHE A 336 -17.46 -16.29 17.00
C PHE A 336 -16.61 -17.06 15.98
N TYR A 337 -15.39 -17.46 16.31
CA TYR A 337 -14.48 -18.19 15.42
C TYR A 337 -15.13 -19.47 14.88
N VAL A 338 -15.65 -20.33 15.76
CA VAL A 338 -16.33 -21.58 15.38
C VAL A 338 -17.56 -21.30 14.51
N SER A 339 -18.35 -20.27 14.81
CA SER A 339 -19.52 -19.92 14.00
C SER A 339 -19.19 -19.41 12.60
N GLN A 340 -17.97 -18.91 12.39
CA GLN A 340 -17.54 -18.33 11.13
C GLN A 340 -16.78 -19.30 10.23
N SER A 341 -16.36 -20.47 10.72
CA SER A 341 -15.49 -21.40 9.97
C SER A 341 -16.07 -21.80 8.60
N ASP A 342 -17.36 -22.14 8.57
CA ASP A 342 -18.06 -22.56 7.34
C ASP A 342 -18.77 -21.39 6.64
N SER A 343 -18.59 -20.17 7.14
CA SER A 343 -19.15 -18.96 6.51
C SER A 343 -18.21 -18.44 5.43
N LEU A 344 -18.70 -17.51 4.59
CA LEU A 344 -17.86 -16.82 3.60
C LEU A 344 -16.57 -16.24 4.22
N LEU A 345 -16.63 -15.76 5.46
CA LEU A 345 -15.47 -15.20 6.14
C LEU A 345 -14.39 -16.26 6.42
N GLY A 346 -14.78 -17.42 6.95
CA GLY A 346 -13.86 -18.52 7.22
C GLY A 346 -13.30 -19.12 5.93
N LEU A 347 -14.15 -19.31 4.92
CA LEU A 347 -13.72 -19.84 3.61
C LEU A 347 -12.75 -18.89 2.88
N LEU A 348 -12.96 -17.57 2.95
CA LEU A 348 -12.00 -16.59 2.42
C LEU A 348 -10.67 -16.58 3.18
N TYR A 349 -10.70 -16.84 4.49
CA TYR A 349 -9.48 -17.02 5.26
C TYR A 349 -8.69 -18.27 4.81
N GLU A 350 -9.37 -19.37 4.51
CA GLU A 350 -8.72 -20.57 3.94
C GLU A 350 -8.07 -20.27 2.59
N ILE A 351 -8.68 -19.42 1.74
CA ILE A 351 -8.03 -18.93 0.51
C ILE A 351 -6.78 -18.08 0.83
N GLU A 352 -6.79 -17.24 1.86
CA GLU A 352 -5.60 -16.49 2.31
C GLU A 352 -4.47 -17.43 2.77
N VAL A 353 -4.80 -18.43 3.56
CA VAL A 353 -3.87 -19.46 4.04
C VAL A 353 -3.32 -20.28 2.87
N GLY A 354 -4.19 -20.73 1.96
CA GLY A 354 -3.81 -21.44 0.74
C GLY A 354 -2.82 -20.66 -0.12
N LYS A 355 -3.03 -19.34 -0.31
CA LYS A 355 -2.10 -18.48 -1.05
C LYS A 355 -0.69 -18.44 -0.45
N LYS A 356 -0.56 -18.57 0.87
CA LYS A 356 0.75 -18.69 1.53
C LYS A 356 1.39 -20.04 1.22
N HIS A 357 0.63 -21.12 1.33
CA HIS A 357 1.09 -22.49 1.07
C HIS A 357 1.50 -22.74 -0.38
N LEU A 358 1.01 -21.95 -1.34
CA LEU A 358 1.46 -22.01 -2.74
C LEU A 358 2.98 -21.99 -2.87
N PHE A 359 3.68 -21.24 -2.02
CA PHE A 359 5.11 -21.02 -2.11
C PHE A 359 5.90 -21.77 -1.02
N GLU A 360 5.29 -22.74 -0.33
CA GLU A 360 5.98 -23.58 0.63
C GLU A 360 6.59 -24.80 -0.07
N GLN A 361 7.91 -24.91 -0.04
CA GLN A 361 8.62 -26.06 -0.59
C GLN A 361 8.50 -27.26 0.34
N SER A 362 8.27 -28.45 -0.22
CA SER A 362 8.35 -29.71 0.51
C SER A 362 9.76 -29.95 1.08
N PRO A 363 9.90 -30.74 2.16
CA PRO A 363 11.21 -31.08 2.71
C PRO A 363 12.16 -31.72 1.69
N ALA A 364 11.63 -32.44 0.71
CA ALA A 364 12.42 -33.05 -0.36
C ALA A 364 12.98 -31.99 -1.33
N GLU A 365 12.14 -31.06 -1.77
CA GLU A 365 12.58 -29.96 -2.64
C GLU A 365 13.59 -29.05 -1.94
N GLN A 366 13.37 -28.72 -0.66
CA GLN A 366 14.33 -27.93 0.11
C GLN A 366 15.70 -28.60 0.18
N GLN A 367 15.75 -29.92 0.39
CA GLN A 367 17.00 -30.68 0.41
C GLN A 367 17.69 -30.65 -0.96
N GLU A 368 16.93 -30.80 -2.04
CA GLU A 368 17.47 -30.77 -3.40
C GLU A 368 18.02 -29.37 -3.76
N VAL A 369 17.31 -28.29 -3.41
CA VAL A 369 17.77 -26.91 -3.58
C VAL A 369 19.11 -26.67 -2.87
N VAL A 370 19.24 -27.17 -1.63
CA VAL A 370 20.48 -27.06 -0.85
C VAL A 370 21.62 -27.87 -1.48
N ALA A 371 21.34 -29.09 -1.94
CA ALA A 371 22.33 -29.93 -2.61
C ALA A 371 22.86 -29.30 -3.89
N LEU A 372 21.96 -28.84 -4.78
CA LEU A 372 22.33 -28.18 -6.03
C LEU A 372 23.06 -26.85 -5.79
N SER A 373 22.68 -26.09 -4.76
CA SER A 373 23.39 -24.87 -4.39
C SER A 373 24.81 -25.15 -3.89
N HIS A 374 24.99 -26.21 -3.10
CA HIS A 374 26.31 -26.64 -2.64
C HIS A 374 27.21 -27.07 -3.81
N ASP A 375 26.66 -27.86 -4.74
CA ASP A 375 27.39 -28.32 -5.92
C ASP A 375 27.77 -27.16 -6.84
N ARG A 376 26.88 -26.17 -7.00
CA ARG A 376 27.16 -24.93 -7.73
C ARG A 376 28.34 -24.19 -7.12
N ASP A 377 28.32 -23.93 -5.82
CA ASP A 377 29.36 -23.14 -5.15
C ASP A 377 30.71 -23.88 -5.20
N SER A 378 30.71 -25.19 -4.99
CA SER A 378 31.88 -26.06 -5.15
C SER A 378 32.46 -25.99 -6.57
N LEU A 379 31.60 -26.01 -7.59
CA LEU A 379 32.02 -25.97 -8.99
C LEU A 379 32.56 -24.60 -9.39
N VAL A 380 31.93 -23.51 -8.94
CA VAL A 380 32.40 -22.14 -9.15
C VAL A 380 33.79 -21.94 -8.53
N GLN A 381 34.00 -22.40 -7.30
CA GLN A 381 35.30 -22.31 -6.63
C GLN A 381 36.38 -23.09 -7.38
N ARG A 382 36.07 -24.30 -7.88
CA ARG A 382 37.01 -25.12 -8.65
C ARG A 382 37.36 -24.47 -9.99
N LEU A 383 36.38 -23.94 -10.72
CA LEU A 383 36.63 -23.21 -11.97
C LEU A 383 37.49 -21.97 -11.74
N ALA A 384 37.20 -21.17 -10.72
CA ALA A 384 37.98 -19.97 -10.39
C ALA A 384 39.43 -20.30 -10.01
N ALA A 385 39.65 -21.38 -9.24
CA ALA A 385 40.99 -21.86 -8.91
C ALA A 385 41.75 -22.32 -10.16
N LEU A 386 41.07 -23.05 -11.05
CA LEU A 386 41.67 -23.55 -12.28
C LEU A 386 42.01 -22.41 -13.26
N ASP A 387 41.12 -21.43 -13.42
CA ASP A 387 41.34 -20.25 -14.25
C ASP A 387 42.53 -19.42 -13.75
N SER A 388 42.78 -19.40 -12.43
CA SER A 388 43.97 -18.75 -11.85
C SER A 388 45.29 -19.48 -12.19
N MET A 389 45.22 -20.78 -12.48
CA MET A 389 46.38 -21.63 -12.84
C MET A 389 46.65 -21.66 -14.35
N LEU A 390 45.65 -21.31 -15.19
CA LEU A 390 45.74 -21.36 -16.66
C LEU A 390 46.79 -20.44 -17.28
N ILE A 391 47.33 -19.47 -16.54
CA ILE A 391 48.37 -18.55 -17.01
C ILE A 391 49.70 -19.28 -17.36
N VAL A 392 49.91 -20.50 -16.84
CA VAL A 392 51.15 -21.29 -17.04
C VAL A 392 50.87 -22.77 -17.37
N ALA A 393 49.64 -23.10 -17.77
CA ALA A 393 49.12 -24.45 -17.67
C ALA A 393 49.47 -25.41 -18.83
N GLU A 394 49.64 -26.70 -18.48
CA GLU A 394 49.80 -27.83 -19.40
C GLU A 394 48.45 -28.29 -20.00
N GLU A 395 48.49 -29.12 -21.06
CA GLU A 395 47.32 -29.61 -21.81
C GLU A 395 46.26 -30.29 -20.92
N ASP A 396 46.68 -30.98 -19.85
CA ASP A 396 45.80 -31.66 -18.89
C ASP A 396 44.90 -30.70 -18.09
N VAL A 397 45.34 -29.46 -17.88
CA VAL A 397 44.54 -28.44 -17.16
C VAL A 397 43.39 -27.96 -18.04
N TRP A 398 43.59 -27.83 -19.35
CA TRP A 398 42.52 -27.48 -20.29
C TRP A 398 41.46 -28.58 -20.36
N ALA A 399 41.87 -29.85 -20.42
CA ALA A 399 40.93 -30.98 -20.41
C ALA A 399 40.10 -31.05 -19.11
N LEU A 400 40.72 -30.78 -17.95
CA LEU A 400 40.01 -30.72 -16.68
C LEU A 400 39.02 -29.55 -16.64
N ARG A 401 39.37 -28.40 -17.22
CA ARG A 401 38.48 -27.25 -17.36
C ARG A 401 37.22 -27.60 -18.14
N ASP A 402 37.38 -28.21 -19.30
CA ASP A 402 36.25 -28.59 -20.16
C ASP A 402 35.33 -29.59 -19.46
N THR A 403 35.90 -30.52 -18.69
CA THR A 403 35.13 -31.45 -17.85
C THR A 403 34.31 -30.71 -16.77
N LEU A 404 34.85 -29.67 -16.14
CA LEU A 404 34.12 -28.87 -15.14
C LEU A 404 33.03 -28.02 -15.79
N LEU A 405 33.25 -27.50 -17.00
CA LEU A 405 32.23 -26.78 -17.75
C LEU A 405 31.08 -27.69 -18.22
N GLU A 406 31.38 -28.94 -18.58
CA GLU A 406 30.33 -29.93 -18.88
C GLU A 406 29.50 -30.25 -17.64
N LYS A 407 30.14 -30.42 -16.47
CA LYS A 407 29.45 -30.57 -15.18
C LYS A 407 28.59 -29.36 -14.82
N ALA A 408 29.06 -28.13 -15.10
CA ALA A 408 28.24 -26.94 -14.95
C ALA A 408 26.98 -27.03 -15.85
N GLY A 409 27.14 -27.49 -17.09
CA GLY A 409 26.03 -27.71 -18.02
C GLY A 409 24.95 -28.64 -17.46
N PHE A 410 25.34 -29.79 -16.89
CA PHE A 410 24.41 -30.71 -16.24
C PHE A 410 23.76 -30.09 -15.00
N LEU A 411 24.55 -29.45 -14.14
CA LEU A 411 24.02 -28.79 -12.95
C LEU A 411 22.97 -27.72 -13.29
N PHE A 412 23.19 -26.93 -14.34
CA PHE A 412 22.19 -25.96 -14.82
C PHE A 412 20.90 -26.63 -15.30
N GLN A 413 20.99 -27.80 -15.95
CA GLN A 413 19.81 -28.56 -16.36
C GLN A 413 19.05 -29.14 -15.17
N ASP A 414 19.76 -29.63 -14.15
CA ASP A 414 19.15 -30.15 -12.92
C ASP A 414 18.43 -29.02 -12.15
N MET A 415 19.08 -27.85 -12.04
CA MET A 415 18.46 -26.65 -11.44
C MET A 415 17.22 -26.18 -12.21
N ASP A 416 17.26 -26.17 -13.55
CA ASP A 416 16.10 -25.78 -14.39
C ASP A 416 14.96 -26.80 -14.26
N SER A 417 15.30 -28.10 -14.20
CA SER A 417 14.30 -29.17 -14.02
C SER A 417 13.59 -29.06 -12.68
N LEU A 418 14.32 -28.77 -11.60
CA LEU A 418 13.73 -28.55 -10.27
C LEU A 418 12.86 -27.28 -10.25
N ASP A 419 13.30 -26.19 -10.87
CA ASP A 419 12.53 -24.95 -10.97
C ASP A 419 11.22 -25.15 -11.76
N GLN A 420 11.26 -25.93 -12.85
CA GLN A 420 10.06 -26.31 -13.62
C GLN A 420 9.10 -27.18 -12.81
N LEU A 421 9.61 -28.13 -12.01
CA LEU A 421 8.80 -28.97 -11.14
C LEU A 421 8.06 -28.13 -10.09
N ILE A 422 8.80 -27.29 -9.36
CA ILE A 422 8.23 -26.41 -8.32
C ILE A 422 7.17 -25.49 -8.93
N LYS A 423 7.43 -24.90 -10.10
CA LYS A 423 6.45 -24.04 -10.79
C LYS A 423 5.19 -24.79 -11.21
N ALA A 424 5.32 -26.03 -11.68
CA ALA A 424 4.16 -26.82 -12.06
C ALA A 424 3.27 -27.12 -10.85
N GLU A 425 3.85 -27.39 -9.68
CA GLU A 425 3.11 -27.58 -8.42
C GLU A 425 2.40 -26.28 -7.99
N ILE A 426 3.10 -25.14 -8.05
CA ILE A 426 2.50 -23.81 -7.78
C ILE A 426 1.29 -23.56 -8.67
N TYR A 427 1.41 -23.79 -9.98
CA TYR A 427 0.33 -23.51 -10.94
C TYR A 427 -0.89 -24.40 -10.71
N ALA A 428 -0.69 -25.70 -10.45
CA ALA A 428 -1.77 -26.62 -10.14
C ALA A 428 -2.47 -26.27 -8.81
N ALA A 429 -1.72 -25.89 -7.78
CA ALA A 429 -2.30 -25.45 -6.52
C ALA A 429 -3.05 -24.11 -6.65
N ALA A 430 -2.54 -23.18 -7.47
CA ALA A 430 -3.21 -21.92 -7.77
C ALA A 430 -4.52 -22.11 -8.53
N GLU A 431 -4.58 -23.09 -9.44
CA GLU A 431 -5.81 -23.48 -10.15
C GLU A 431 -6.87 -24.00 -9.17
N ASN A 432 -6.50 -24.91 -8.25
CA ASN A 432 -7.42 -25.42 -7.24
C ASN A 432 -7.97 -24.29 -6.33
N LEU A 433 -7.11 -23.36 -5.89
CA LEU A 433 -7.57 -22.21 -5.10
C LEU A 433 -8.45 -21.25 -5.89
N ALA A 434 -8.22 -21.12 -7.21
CA ALA A 434 -9.09 -20.33 -8.07
C ALA A 434 -10.48 -20.95 -8.15
N ASP A 435 -10.56 -22.27 -8.32
CA ASP A 435 -11.83 -23.02 -8.33
C ASP A 435 -12.57 -22.91 -6.99
N ASP A 436 -11.85 -23.06 -5.86
CA ASP A 436 -12.43 -22.88 -4.52
C ASP A 436 -12.97 -21.46 -4.32
N ASN A 437 -12.25 -20.44 -4.79
CA ASN A 437 -12.68 -19.05 -4.72
C ASN A 437 -13.90 -18.77 -5.62
N ASP A 438 -13.95 -19.34 -6.83
CA ASP A 438 -15.04 -19.16 -7.79
C ASP A 438 -16.34 -19.87 -7.34
N ALA A 439 -16.25 -20.84 -6.43
CA ALA A 439 -17.40 -21.46 -5.78
C ALA A 439 -18.07 -20.57 -4.71
N LEU A 440 -17.42 -19.48 -4.30
CA LEU A 440 -17.92 -18.55 -3.30
C LEU A 440 -18.62 -17.36 -3.96
N GLU A 441 -19.66 -16.84 -3.31
CA GLU A 441 -20.43 -15.70 -3.80
C GLU A 441 -20.71 -14.70 -2.69
N SER A 442 -20.80 -13.41 -3.04
CA SER A 442 -21.24 -12.37 -2.11
C SER A 442 -22.08 -11.29 -2.81
N ALA A 443 -23.20 -10.92 -2.18
CA ALA A 443 -23.99 -9.78 -2.61
C ALA A 443 -23.44 -8.43 -2.09
N LYS A 444 -22.42 -8.44 -1.24
CA LYS A 444 -21.85 -7.25 -0.60
C LYS A 444 -20.59 -6.81 -1.34
N GLY A 445 -20.57 -5.58 -1.84
CA GLY A 445 -19.48 -5.09 -2.70
C GLY A 445 -18.08 -5.24 -2.12
N TYR A 446 -17.88 -4.96 -0.82
CA TYR A 446 -16.58 -5.10 -0.16
C TYR A 446 -16.06 -6.55 -0.09
N ALA A 447 -16.96 -7.53 0.04
CA ALA A 447 -16.60 -8.95 0.07
C ALA A 447 -16.50 -9.51 -1.37
N GLN A 448 -17.32 -9.02 -2.30
CA GLN A 448 -17.19 -9.36 -3.72
C GLN A 448 -15.85 -8.87 -4.29
N ASN A 449 -15.38 -7.70 -3.87
CA ASN A 449 -14.06 -7.20 -4.26
C ASN A 449 -12.92 -8.19 -3.87
N GLU A 450 -13.08 -8.94 -2.78
CA GLU A 450 -12.09 -9.94 -2.36
C GLU A 450 -12.08 -11.16 -3.26
N LEU A 451 -13.27 -11.69 -3.56
CA LEU A 451 -13.44 -12.77 -4.52
C LEU A 451 -12.87 -12.38 -5.88
N ASP A 452 -13.16 -11.17 -6.35
CA ASP A 452 -12.65 -10.67 -7.63
C ASP A 452 -11.12 -10.52 -7.59
N VAL A 453 -10.55 -9.85 -6.59
CA VAL A 453 -9.08 -9.67 -6.49
C VAL A 453 -8.37 -11.03 -6.43
N ASN A 454 -8.87 -11.96 -5.61
CA ASN A 454 -8.31 -13.32 -5.51
C ASN A 454 -8.37 -14.05 -6.84
N ALA A 455 -9.54 -14.10 -7.49
CA ALA A 455 -9.72 -14.79 -8.77
C ALA A 455 -8.74 -14.28 -9.84
N ARG A 456 -8.49 -12.97 -9.91
CA ARG A 456 -7.59 -12.39 -10.94
C ARG A 456 -6.13 -12.66 -10.62
N TYR A 457 -5.75 -12.66 -9.35
CA TYR A 457 -4.41 -13.05 -8.93
C TYR A 457 -4.15 -14.54 -9.21
N LEU A 458 -5.01 -15.42 -8.70
CA LEU A 458 -4.87 -16.87 -8.79
C LEU A 458 -4.90 -17.38 -10.24
N SER A 459 -5.84 -16.89 -11.07
CA SER A 459 -5.89 -17.26 -12.50
C SER A 459 -4.66 -16.82 -13.29
N THR A 460 -4.05 -15.68 -12.93
CA THR A 460 -2.81 -15.21 -13.56
C THR A 460 -1.65 -16.14 -13.21
N LEU A 461 -1.56 -16.53 -11.94
CA LEU A 461 -0.54 -17.46 -11.47
C LEU A 461 -0.74 -18.86 -12.08
N ALA A 462 -1.95 -19.41 -12.07
CA ALA A 462 -2.29 -20.72 -12.63
C ALA A 462 -1.97 -20.82 -14.14
N SER A 463 -2.08 -19.70 -14.87
CA SER A 463 -1.73 -19.64 -16.30
C SER A 463 -0.23 -19.49 -16.56
N GLY A 464 0.61 -19.41 -15.52
CA GLY A 464 2.04 -19.13 -15.64
C GLY A 464 2.36 -17.76 -16.24
N MET A 465 1.42 -16.82 -16.17
CA MET A 465 1.60 -15.46 -16.71
C MET A 465 2.20 -14.55 -15.64
N ASP A 466 3.11 -13.66 -16.06
CA ASP A 466 3.74 -12.65 -15.21
C ASP A 466 3.05 -11.28 -15.29
N THR A 467 1.97 -11.19 -16.08
CA THR A 467 1.23 -9.96 -16.37
C THR A 467 -0.27 -10.21 -16.47
N PHE A 468 -1.05 -9.20 -16.09
CA PHE A 468 -2.51 -9.23 -16.23
C PHE A 468 -2.95 -8.90 -17.66
N SER A 469 -3.98 -9.60 -18.13
CA SER A 469 -4.68 -9.26 -19.37
C SER A 469 -5.40 -7.91 -19.27
N SER A 470 -5.74 -7.30 -20.42
CA SER A 470 -6.46 -6.02 -20.45
C SER A 470 -7.81 -6.05 -19.72
N VAL A 471 -8.51 -7.19 -19.75
CA VAL A 471 -9.78 -7.40 -19.04
C VAL A 471 -9.55 -7.43 -17.53
N GLN A 472 -8.54 -8.16 -17.07
CA GLN A 472 -8.16 -8.19 -15.65
C GLN A 472 -7.72 -6.81 -15.16
N LEU A 473 -6.93 -6.07 -15.96
CA LEU A 473 -6.51 -4.70 -15.64
C LEU A 473 -7.70 -3.73 -15.52
N SER A 474 -8.68 -3.85 -16.40
CA SER A 474 -9.92 -3.04 -16.33
C SER A 474 -10.70 -3.33 -15.05
N ALA A 475 -10.88 -4.62 -14.71
CA ALA A 475 -11.58 -5.03 -13.49
C ALA A 475 -10.86 -4.54 -12.22
N LEU A 476 -9.54 -4.74 -12.14
CA LEU A 476 -8.72 -4.23 -11.03
C LEU A 476 -8.77 -2.71 -10.97
N GLY A 477 -8.78 -2.02 -12.11
CA GLY A 477 -8.95 -0.57 -12.21
C GLY A 477 -10.26 -0.09 -11.57
N SER A 478 -11.38 -0.74 -11.89
CA SER A 478 -12.69 -0.42 -11.32
C SER A 478 -12.74 -0.60 -9.80
N ILE A 479 -12.08 -1.62 -9.25
CA ILE A 479 -11.97 -1.81 -7.79
C ILE A 479 -11.06 -0.75 -7.18
N ALA A 480 -9.91 -0.47 -7.82
CA ALA A 480 -8.93 0.49 -7.36
C ALA A 480 -9.45 1.95 -7.32
N GLU A 481 -10.49 2.26 -8.09
CA GLU A 481 -11.17 3.56 -8.13
C GLU A 481 -12.29 3.71 -7.09
N GLN A 482 -12.63 2.65 -6.35
CA GLN A 482 -13.59 2.75 -5.25
C GLN A 482 -13.00 3.52 -4.06
N CYS A 483 -13.88 4.05 -3.20
CA CYS A 483 -13.46 4.55 -1.89
C CYS A 483 -13.01 3.38 -1.00
N THR A 484 -11.87 3.52 -0.32
CA THR A 484 -11.30 2.48 0.55
C THR A 484 -12.15 2.14 1.77
N TYR A 485 -12.99 3.06 2.26
CA TYR A 485 -13.89 2.79 3.37
C TYR A 485 -15.15 2.00 2.95
N SER A 486 -15.65 2.19 1.73
CA SER A 486 -16.83 1.47 1.22
C SER A 486 -16.47 0.16 0.50
N GLY A 487 -15.41 0.20 -0.31
CA GLY A 487 -14.89 -0.96 -1.05
C GLY A 487 -14.01 -1.86 -0.18
N GLY A 488 -13.68 -1.43 1.04
CA GLY A 488 -12.87 -2.15 2.00
C GLY A 488 -11.39 -2.20 1.62
N ARG A 489 -10.64 -2.97 2.41
CA ARG A 489 -9.17 -3.11 2.27
C ARG A 489 -8.71 -3.60 0.90
N LEU A 490 -9.57 -4.33 0.17
CA LEU A 490 -9.26 -4.87 -1.16
C LEU A 490 -9.07 -3.79 -2.23
N VAL A 491 -9.56 -2.58 -2.00
CA VAL A 491 -9.26 -1.42 -2.84
C VAL A 491 -7.76 -1.12 -2.82
N TYR A 492 -7.09 -1.20 -1.66
CA TYR A 492 -5.64 -1.05 -1.58
C TYR A 492 -4.95 -2.15 -2.37
N LYS A 493 -5.29 -3.43 -2.14
CA LYS A 493 -4.70 -4.56 -2.89
C LYS A 493 -4.85 -4.42 -4.40
N ALA A 494 -6.02 -4.00 -4.89
CA ALA A 494 -6.23 -3.74 -6.31
C ALA A 494 -5.30 -2.62 -6.85
N ARG A 495 -5.09 -1.53 -6.09
CA ARG A 495 -4.13 -0.47 -6.44
C ARG A 495 -2.71 -1.01 -6.48
N HIS A 496 -2.33 -1.87 -5.54
CA HIS A 496 -1.01 -2.49 -5.46
C HIS A 496 -0.74 -3.46 -6.61
N LEU A 497 -1.73 -4.30 -6.98
CA LEU A 497 -1.71 -5.14 -8.17
C LEU A 497 -1.43 -4.35 -9.45
N LEU A 498 -2.01 -3.16 -9.57
CA LEU A 498 -1.80 -2.30 -10.72
C LEU A 498 -0.41 -1.65 -10.77
N HIS A 499 0.41 -1.75 -9.72
CA HIS A 499 1.82 -1.32 -9.79
C HIS A 499 2.69 -2.28 -10.62
N LEU A 500 2.30 -3.54 -10.86
CA LEU A 500 3.04 -4.43 -11.77
C LEU A 500 3.14 -3.85 -13.19
N PRO A 501 2.01 -3.54 -13.86
CA PRO A 501 2.01 -2.90 -15.18
C PRO A 501 2.28 -1.39 -15.13
N TYR A 502 1.92 -0.71 -14.02
CA TYR A 502 2.02 0.75 -13.88
C TYR A 502 2.77 1.19 -12.61
N PRO A 503 4.09 0.91 -12.48
CA PRO A 503 4.83 1.14 -11.24
C PRO A 503 4.96 2.61 -10.78
N ASP A 504 4.67 3.57 -11.67
CA ASP A 504 4.67 5.00 -11.31
C ASP A 504 3.29 5.50 -10.84
N SER A 505 2.22 4.72 -11.03
CA SER A 505 0.85 5.12 -10.74
C SER A 505 0.52 4.96 -9.27
N LEU A 506 0.73 6.01 -8.47
CA LEU A 506 0.14 6.08 -7.13
C LEU A 506 -1.30 6.54 -7.25
N ARG A 507 -2.22 5.58 -7.21
CA ARG A 507 -3.65 5.84 -7.06
C ARG A 507 -3.93 6.28 -5.64
N VAL A 508 -4.38 7.52 -5.49
CA VAL A 508 -4.88 8.09 -4.24
C VAL A 508 -6.36 7.80 -4.09
N ASP A 509 -6.83 7.78 -2.84
CA ASP A 509 -8.25 7.66 -2.55
C ASP A 509 -9.05 8.78 -3.23
N PRO A 510 -9.90 8.46 -4.22
CA PRO A 510 -10.77 9.46 -4.80
C PRO A 510 -11.78 9.86 -3.72
N GLY A 511 -11.51 11.02 -3.10
CA GLY A 511 -12.39 11.76 -2.20
C GLY A 511 -13.44 10.91 -1.48
N CYS A 512 -13.04 9.98 -0.61
CA CYS A 512 -13.97 9.26 0.27
C CYS A 512 -14.88 10.21 1.08
N TYR A 513 -14.47 11.46 1.24
CA TYR A 513 -15.20 12.53 1.93
C TYR A 513 -16.25 13.27 1.08
N GLN A 514 -16.24 13.15 -0.26
CA GLN A 514 -17.26 13.80 -1.11
C GLN A 514 -18.64 13.13 -0.99
N ALA A 515 -18.68 11.83 -0.70
CA ALA A 515 -19.94 11.11 -0.48
C ALA A 515 -20.68 11.52 0.81
N LEU A 516 -19.96 12.03 1.82
CA LEU A 516 -20.57 12.58 3.04
C LEU A 516 -21.11 14.00 2.80
N ALA A 517 -20.38 14.82 2.04
CA ALA A 517 -20.80 16.19 1.71
C ALA A 517 -22.10 16.23 0.86
N GLU A 518 -22.33 15.27 -0.03
CA GLU A 518 -23.53 15.23 -0.88
C GLU A 518 -24.76 14.66 -0.15
N ALA A 519 -24.57 13.75 0.81
CA ALA A 519 -25.64 13.25 1.67
C ALA A 519 -26.11 14.31 2.70
N GLU A 520 -25.18 15.14 3.20
CA GLU A 520 -25.48 16.20 4.16
C GLU A 520 -25.98 17.49 3.50
N ALA A 521 -25.64 17.75 2.23
CA ALA A 521 -26.13 18.90 1.46
C ALA A 521 -27.64 18.82 1.13
N SER A 522 -28.29 17.66 1.32
CA SER A 522 -29.71 17.48 1.05
C SER A 522 -30.64 17.94 2.19
N ASN A 523 -30.11 18.36 3.36
CA ASN A 523 -30.93 18.76 4.51
C ASN A 523 -30.70 20.18 5.05
N ILE A 524 -30.07 21.08 4.31
CA ILE A 524 -30.00 22.50 4.70
C ILE A 524 -30.32 23.42 3.52
N VAL A 525 -31.49 24.05 3.56
CA VAL A 525 -31.88 25.19 2.71
C VAL A 525 -32.54 26.23 3.62
N PRO A 526 -32.37 27.55 3.42
CA PRO A 526 -31.21 28.31 2.98
C PRO A 526 -30.97 29.59 3.83
N ASN A 527 -29.75 30.15 3.83
CA ASN A 527 -29.60 31.57 3.51
C ASN A 527 -28.15 32.01 3.26
N GLN A 528 -27.89 32.41 2.00
CA GLN A 528 -27.18 33.62 1.55
C GLN A 528 -25.79 33.94 2.16
N LYS A 529 -24.69 34.13 1.41
CA LYS A 529 -24.54 34.76 0.08
C LYS A 529 -23.20 34.37 -0.54
N THR A 530 -23.28 33.83 -1.76
CA THR A 530 -22.41 34.07 -2.91
C THR A 530 -21.06 34.78 -2.70
N ARG A 531 -19.98 34.01 -2.90
CA ARG A 531 -18.91 34.35 -3.85
C ARG A 531 -18.53 33.09 -4.61
N LYS A 532 -19.03 32.96 -5.84
CA LYS A 532 -18.56 31.98 -6.83
C LYS A 532 -17.11 32.32 -7.13
N THR A 533 -16.19 31.48 -6.70
CA THR A 533 -14.93 31.27 -7.42
C THR A 533 -15.22 30.10 -8.36
N GLU A 534 -15.14 30.33 -9.66
CA GLU A 534 -15.38 29.31 -10.68
C GLU A 534 -14.22 28.30 -10.63
N GLU A 535 -14.42 27.22 -9.87
CA GLU A 535 -13.61 26.01 -10.00
C GLU A 535 -14.16 25.21 -11.17
N THR A 536 -13.29 25.01 -12.17
CA THR A 536 -13.63 24.33 -13.41
C THR A 536 -13.61 22.83 -13.14
N SER A 537 -14.79 22.24 -12.89
CA SER A 537 -14.95 20.78 -12.83
C SER A 537 -14.54 20.18 -14.18
N THR A 538 -13.40 19.50 -14.23
CA THR A 538 -12.93 18.82 -15.44
C THR A 538 -13.64 17.47 -15.59
N ILE A 539 -14.36 17.31 -16.69
CA ILE A 539 -15.05 16.10 -17.10
C ILE A 539 -14.08 15.24 -17.93
N SER A 540 -13.87 13.98 -17.56
CA SER A 540 -13.22 12.99 -18.43
C SER A 540 -14.21 12.52 -19.50
N VAL A 541 -13.83 12.65 -20.77
CA VAL A 541 -14.66 12.24 -21.92
C VAL A 541 -14.09 10.97 -22.51
N ALA A 542 -14.93 9.95 -22.73
CA ALA A 542 -14.57 8.77 -23.51
C ALA A 542 -14.84 9.05 -25.00
N TRP A 543 -13.86 8.76 -25.85
CA TRP A 543 -13.96 8.93 -27.30
C TRP A 543 -13.16 7.86 -28.04
N ILE A 544 -13.62 7.49 -29.23
CA ILE A 544 -13.02 6.43 -30.06
C ILE A 544 -12.79 6.99 -31.46
N VAL A 545 -11.68 6.58 -32.09
CA VAL A 545 -11.30 7.02 -33.42
C VAL A 545 -11.08 5.81 -34.34
N TYR A 546 -11.76 5.80 -35.49
CA TYR A 546 -11.66 4.70 -36.45
C TYR A 546 -11.95 5.14 -37.89
N PRO A 547 -11.47 4.41 -38.91
CA PRO A 547 -10.48 3.33 -38.81
C PRO A 547 -9.08 3.89 -38.49
N ASN A 548 -8.28 3.14 -37.73
CA ASN A 548 -6.86 3.44 -37.51
C ASN A 548 -6.07 2.13 -37.68
N PRO A 549 -5.31 1.94 -38.78
CA PRO A 549 -4.91 2.95 -39.76
C PRO A 549 -6.05 3.47 -40.68
N ALA A 550 -5.97 4.74 -41.05
CA ALA A 550 -6.95 5.45 -41.87
C ALA A 550 -6.43 5.72 -43.29
N ARG A 551 -7.33 5.81 -44.29
CA ARG A 551 -6.96 6.14 -45.68
C ARG A 551 -7.33 7.56 -46.07
N ASN A 552 -8.64 7.84 -46.11
CA ASN A 552 -9.18 9.11 -46.63
C ASN A 552 -10.02 9.86 -45.58
N VAL A 553 -10.60 9.16 -44.61
CA VAL A 553 -11.48 9.74 -43.60
C VAL A 553 -11.23 9.09 -42.24
N LEU A 554 -11.44 9.88 -41.18
CA LEU A 554 -11.47 9.45 -39.79
C LEU A 554 -12.85 9.73 -39.22
N GLN A 555 -13.41 8.77 -38.50
CA GLN A 555 -14.59 8.93 -37.68
C GLN A 555 -14.16 9.07 -36.22
N VAL A 556 -14.77 10.04 -35.55
CA VAL A 556 -14.54 10.32 -34.13
C VAL A 556 -15.89 10.25 -33.42
N ASP A 557 -16.03 9.27 -32.53
CA ASP A 557 -17.23 9.05 -31.73
C ASP A 557 -16.99 9.57 -30.32
N ILE A 558 -17.83 10.51 -29.87
CA ILE A 558 -17.72 11.16 -28.57
C ILE A 558 -18.96 10.82 -27.75
N THR A 559 -18.78 10.31 -26.53
CA THR A 559 -19.89 9.82 -25.70
C THR A 559 -20.48 10.85 -24.75
N ASN A 560 -20.12 12.14 -24.85
CA ASN A 560 -20.63 13.23 -23.98
C ASN A 560 -21.10 14.45 -24.81
N SER A 561 -22.14 15.14 -24.34
CA SER A 561 -22.77 16.27 -25.04
C SER A 561 -22.16 17.64 -24.70
N THR A 562 -20.83 17.75 -24.69
CA THR A 562 -20.11 18.99 -24.36
C THR A 562 -19.42 19.57 -25.61
N PRO A 563 -19.34 20.90 -25.79
CA PRO A 563 -18.59 21.49 -26.90
C PRO A 563 -17.11 21.10 -26.84
N VAL A 564 -16.58 20.57 -27.95
CA VAL A 564 -15.19 20.13 -28.06
C VAL A 564 -14.53 20.69 -29.31
N THR A 565 -13.22 20.88 -29.23
CA THR A 565 -12.36 21.19 -30.37
C THR A 565 -11.48 19.98 -30.64
N ILE A 566 -11.55 19.49 -31.88
CA ILE A 566 -10.67 18.44 -32.35
C ILE A 566 -9.61 19.05 -33.26
N ALA A 567 -8.35 18.70 -33.02
CA ALA A 567 -7.21 19.15 -33.81
C ALA A 567 -6.35 17.96 -34.25
N LEU A 568 -6.02 17.88 -35.52
CA LEU A 568 -5.06 16.92 -36.05
C LEU A 568 -3.69 17.61 -36.18
N LEU A 569 -2.67 17.05 -35.54
CA LEU A 569 -1.32 17.58 -35.48
C LEU A 569 -0.34 16.64 -36.18
N ASP A 570 0.72 17.23 -36.74
CA ASP A 570 1.90 16.46 -37.14
C ASP A 570 2.76 16.06 -35.92
N MET A 571 3.78 15.24 -36.16
CA MET A 571 4.74 14.79 -35.12
C MET A 571 5.56 15.92 -34.48
N TYR A 572 5.53 17.13 -35.04
CA TYR A 572 6.17 18.32 -34.47
C TYR A 572 5.19 19.21 -33.70
N GLY A 573 3.94 18.77 -33.55
CA GLY A 573 2.89 19.49 -32.85
C GLY A 573 2.26 20.64 -33.64
N ARG A 574 2.47 20.71 -34.96
CA ARG A 574 1.82 21.72 -35.82
C ARG A 574 0.42 21.26 -36.18
N VAL A 575 -0.58 22.11 -35.94
CA VAL A 575 -1.98 21.84 -36.28
C VAL A 575 -2.13 21.87 -37.81
N LEU A 576 -2.53 20.73 -38.38
CA LEU A 576 -2.79 20.56 -39.80
C LEU A 576 -4.27 20.79 -40.13
N LEU A 577 -5.16 20.37 -39.22
CA LEU A 577 -6.61 20.54 -39.32
C LEU A 577 -7.17 20.80 -37.92
N SER A 578 -8.19 21.64 -37.83
CA SER A 578 -8.94 21.85 -36.60
C SER A 578 -10.42 22.03 -36.92
N GLN A 579 -11.27 21.36 -36.15
CA GLN A 579 -12.72 21.44 -36.26
C GLN A 579 -13.32 21.67 -34.88
N HIS A 580 -14.19 22.68 -34.81
CA HIS A 580 -14.97 22.95 -33.61
C HIS A 580 -16.29 22.18 -33.72
N ALA A 581 -16.53 21.24 -32.81
CA ALA A 581 -17.80 20.56 -32.65
C ALA A 581 -18.55 21.23 -31.50
N GLY A 582 -19.73 21.80 -31.79
CA GLY A 582 -20.62 22.37 -30.76
C GLY A 582 -21.15 21.30 -29.80
N GLU A 583 -22.29 21.55 -29.14
CA GLU A 583 -23.00 20.53 -28.37
C GLU A 583 -23.40 19.36 -29.30
N ALA A 584 -22.54 18.34 -29.39
CA ALA A 584 -22.80 17.16 -30.18
C ALA A 584 -23.81 16.28 -29.43
N PRO A 585 -24.94 15.88 -30.05
CA PRO A 585 -25.83 14.90 -29.43
C PRO A 585 -25.08 13.59 -29.15
N LEU A 586 -25.39 12.95 -28.02
CA LEU A 586 -24.85 11.63 -27.64
C LEU A 586 -25.01 10.64 -28.82
N GLY A 587 -23.89 10.09 -29.31
CA GLY A 587 -23.89 9.09 -30.37
C GLY A 587 -23.82 9.62 -31.82
N GLN A 588 -23.37 10.86 -32.05
CA GLN A 588 -23.00 11.33 -33.40
C GLN A 588 -21.51 11.13 -33.70
N ASN A 589 -21.24 10.66 -34.93
CA ASN A 589 -19.89 10.42 -35.45
C ASN A 589 -19.42 11.69 -36.17
N LEU A 590 -18.30 12.28 -35.75
CA LEU A 590 -17.67 13.38 -36.46
C LEU A 590 -16.73 12.82 -37.55
N THR A 591 -16.98 13.19 -38.81
CA THR A 591 -16.13 12.80 -39.93
C THR A 591 -15.08 13.87 -40.23
N ILE A 592 -13.80 13.49 -40.23
CA ILE A 592 -12.66 14.33 -40.61
C ILE A 592 -12.09 13.81 -41.93
N ASP A 593 -12.07 14.66 -42.96
CA ASP A 593 -11.41 14.36 -44.24
C ASP A 593 -9.89 14.57 -44.10
N ILE A 594 -9.13 13.49 -44.33
CA ILE A 594 -7.67 13.44 -44.28
C ILE A 594 -7.06 13.07 -45.63
N SER A 595 -7.86 13.08 -46.71
CA SER A 595 -7.45 12.68 -48.05
C SER A 595 -6.30 13.53 -48.62
N SER A 596 -6.09 14.74 -48.11
CA SER A 596 -5.00 15.64 -48.52
C SER A 596 -3.67 15.37 -47.81
N LEU A 597 -3.64 14.53 -46.77
CA LEU A 597 -2.46 14.28 -45.94
C LEU A 597 -1.60 13.13 -46.49
N ASN A 598 -0.30 13.15 -46.22
CA ASN A 598 0.65 12.12 -46.68
C ASN A 598 0.64 10.91 -45.73
N ASN A 599 1.14 9.76 -46.21
CA ASN A 599 1.34 8.58 -45.37
C ASN A 599 2.26 8.92 -44.18
N GLY A 600 1.86 8.54 -42.97
CA GLY A 600 2.62 8.89 -41.77
C GLY A 600 1.84 8.75 -40.47
N ILE A 601 2.50 9.09 -39.36
CA ILE A 601 1.92 9.11 -38.01
C ILE A 601 1.54 10.54 -37.66
N TYR A 602 0.32 10.71 -37.17
CA TYR A 602 -0.28 11.97 -36.74
C TYR A 602 -0.84 11.83 -35.33
N LEU A 603 -1.07 12.96 -34.67
CA LEU A 603 -1.72 13.03 -33.37
C LEU A 603 -3.08 13.68 -33.53
N LEU A 604 -4.13 13.04 -33.05
CA LEU A 604 -5.45 13.65 -32.96
C LEU A 604 -5.72 14.05 -31.52
N GLU A 605 -6.06 15.31 -31.34
CA GLU A 605 -6.24 15.93 -30.05
C GLU A 605 -7.69 16.35 -29.87
N LEU A 606 -8.22 16.12 -28.68
CA LEU A 606 -9.52 16.58 -28.24
C LEU A 606 -9.33 17.48 -27.01
N SER A 607 -9.92 18.67 -27.06
CA SER A 607 -9.87 19.67 -25.99
C SER A 607 -11.20 20.40 -25.86
N GLY A 608 -11.56 20.88 -24.66
CA GLY A 608 -12.79 21.62 -24.42
C GLY A 608 -12.70 22.45 -23.15
N MET A 609 -13.64 23.36 -22.92
CA MET A 609 -13.61 24.27 -21.75
C MET A 609 -13.62 23.51 -20.41
N SER A 610 -14.16 22.30 -20.38
CA SER A 610 -14.23 21.44 -19.19
C SER A 610 -13.55 20.08 -19.41
N ILE A 611 -12.74 19.91 -20.46
CA ILE A 611 -12.14 18.61 -20.81
C ILE A 611 -10.62 18.76 -20.87
N ASN A 612 -9.91 17.93 -20.09
CA ASN A 612 -8.46 17.84 -20.18
C ASN A 612 -8.04 17.42 -21.59
N ARG A 613 -6.96 18.01 -22.11
CA ARG A 613 -6.39 17.69 -23.42
C ARG A 613 -6.10 16.19 -23.50
N GLN A 614 -6.79 15.50 -24.40
CA GLN A 614 -6.58 14.07 -24.70
C GLN A 614 -6.00 13.93 -26.09
N VAL A 615 -5.09 12.97 -26.28
CA VAL A 615 -4.38 12.77 -27.56
C VAL A 615 -4.37 11.29 -27.92
N VAL A 616 -4.72 10.99 -29.17
CA VAL A 616 -4.68 9.64 -29.75
C VAL A 616 -3.74 9.63 -30.97
N ARG A 617 -2.91 8.58 -31.07
CA ARG A 617 -2.02 8.38 -32.22
C ARG A 617 -2.80 7.79 -33.40
N ILE A 618 -2.68 8.40 -34.57
CA ILE A 618 -3.32 7.95 -35.82
C ILE A 618 -2.27 7.65 -36.89
N VAL A 619 -2.47 6.55 -37.61
CA VAL A 619 -1.64 6.16 -38.75
C VAL A 619 -2.43 6.37 -40.04
N ILE A 620 -1.90 7.16 -40.98
CA ILE A 620 -2.49 7.35 -42.31
C ILE A 620 -1.71 6.51 -43.33
N MET A 621 -2.40 5.66 -44.08
CA MET A 621 -1.83 4.80 -45.13
C MET A 621 -2.71 4.81 -46.39
N LYS A 622 -2.32 5.58 -47.40
CA LYS A 622 -2.93 5.58 -48.74
C LYS A 622 -2.54 4.35 -49.54
#